data_AF-A0A6P3YEL3-F1
#
_entry.id   AF-A0A6P3YEL3-F1
#
_cell.length_a   1.000
_cell.length_b   1.000
_cell.length_c   1.000
_cell.angle_alpha   90.00
_cell.angle_beta   90.00
_cell.angle_gamma   90.00
#
_symmetry.space_group_name_H-M   'P 1'
#
loop_
_entity.id
_entity.type
_entity.pdbx_description
1 polymer ?
#
loop_
_entity_poly.entity_id
_entity_poly.type
_entity_poly.pdbx_seq_one_letter_code
_entity_poly.pdbx_strand_id
1 'polypeptide(L)'
;MLTRFTNGYRHLITTREMSKQRSAKNEKARKAATTTDNRSTGPVVYDKDGNVAIKIQAKPGAKCNNITDISDEAVGVAISAPPTEGEANAELTKYLASIFGLRKSDVSLDRGSRSRQKVVTVTGITTDQVLEKLKVEMQN
;
A
#
# COMPACT_ATOMS: atom_id res chain seq x y z
N MET A 1 -29.15 41.14 27.88
CA MET A 1 -28.30 41.20 26.67
C MET A 1 -26.99 40.47 26.97
N LEU A 2 -26.72 39.40 26.21
CA LEU A 2 -25.52 38.54 26.12
C LEU A 2 -24.48 38.49 27.27
N THR A 3 -24.47 37.34 27.95
CA THR A 3 -23.31 36.44 28.22
C THR A 3 -21.88 37.01 28.16
N ARG A 4 -21.13 36.82 29.26
CA ARG A 4 -19.67 36.62 29.23
C ARG A 4 -19.35 35.19 29.70
N PHE A 5 -18.84 34.37 28.79
CA PHE A 5 -18.33 33.04 29.09
C PHE A 5 -16.98 33.14 29.83
N THR A 6 -16.94 32.71 31.08
CA THR A 6 -15.70 32.23 31.71
C THR A 6 -15.65 30.72 31.54
N ASN A 7 -14.61 30.17 30.89
CA ASN A 7 -14.39 28.73 30.94
C ASN A 7 -12.92 28.33 30.84
N GLY A 8 -12.30 28.15 32.01
CA GLY A 8 -11.03 27.44 32.14
C GLY A 8 -11.31 26.03 32.64
N TYR A 9 -11.36 25.04 31.73
CA TYR A 9 -11.47 23.64 32.14
C TYR A 9 -10.09 23.02 32.36
N ARG A 10 -9.63 23.08 33.62
CA ARG A 10 -8.91 21.96 34.22
C ARG A 10 -9.95 20.89 34.58
N HIS A 11 -9.78 19.66 34.12
CA HIS A 11 -10.44 18.52 34.75
C HIS A 11 -9.47 17.35 34.95
N LEU A 12 -9.23 17.05 36.22
CA LEU A 12 -8.69 15.79 36.71
C LEU A 12 -9.87 14.90 37.13
N ILE A 13 -9.96 13.68 36.57
CA ILE A 13 -10.74 12.55 37.09
C ILE A 13 -10.02 11.29 36.54
N THR A 14 -9.34 10.40 37.27
CA THR A 14 -9.60 9.66 38.52
C THR A 14 -10.42 8.36 38.34
N THR A 15 -9.67 7.30 37.96
CA THR A 15 -9.71 5.90 38.47
C THR A 15 -10.85 4.91 38.14
N ARG A 16 -10.45 3.61 38.18
CA ARG A 16 -11.21 2.34 38.27
C ARG A 16 -11.68 1.69 36.96
N GLU A 17 -11.74 0.36 36.81
CA GLU A 17 -10.93 -0.78 37.34
C GLU A 17 -11.33 -2.08 36.59
N MET A 18 -10.44 -3.08 36.50
CA MET A 18 -10.70 -4.50 36.13
C MET A 18 -11.24 -4.81 34.69
N SER A 19 -11.06 -6.01 34.09
CA SER A 19 -10.42 -7.26 34.55
C SER A 19 -9.81 -8.07 33.37
N LYS A 20 -8.73 -8.80 33.66
CA LYS A 20 -8.24 -10.08 33.04
C LYS A 20 -8.50 -10.35 31.53
N GLN A 21 -7.42 -10.56 30.78
CA GLN A 21 -6.98 -11.92 30.40
C GLN A 21 -5.56 -11.95 29.78
N ARG A 22 -4.94 -13.14 29.87
CA ARG A 22 -3.59 -13.56 29.39
C ARG A 22 -3.37 -13.15 27.91
N SER A 23 -2.15 -12.93 27.42
CA SER A 23 -1.14 -13.98 27.18
C SER A 23 0.20 -13.43 26.66
N ALA A 24 1.25 -14.24 26.73
CA ALA A 24 2.58 -13.95 26.20
C ALA A 24 2.66 -13.93 24.66
N LYS A 25 3.79 -13.40 24.16
CA LYS A 25 4.52 -13.84 22.95
C LYS A 25 3.72 -13.86 21.62
N ASN A 26 4.06 -12.95 20.70
CA ASN A 26 3.71 -13.12 19.29
C ASN A 26 4.87 -12.81 18.31
N GLU A 27 5.86 -13.70 18.31
CA GLU A 27 6.61 -14.03 17.10
C GLU A 27 5.65 -14.61 16.03
N LYS A 28 4.91 -13.78 15.28
CA LYS A 28 4.28 -14.18 14.01
C LYS A 28 3.63 -13.02 13.26
N ALA A 29 4.32 -12.57 12.21
CA ALA A 29 3.68 -12.18 10.95
C ALA A 29 4.01 -13.20 9.83
N ARG A 30 4.21 -14.47 10.20
CA ARG A 30 4.17 -15.62 9.27
C ARG A 30 2.80 -16.29 9.36
N LYS A 31 1.88 -15.90 8.47
CA LYS A 31 0.88 -16.77 7.80
C LYS A 31 -0.18 -15.94 7.07
N ALA A 32 0.04 -15.75 5.77
CA ALA A 32 -1.01 -15.61 4.77
C ALA A 32 -0.66 -16.47 3.54
N ALA A 33 -0.34 -17.74 3.81
CA ALA A 33 -0.32 -18.85 2.86
C ALA A 33 -1.37 -19.86 3.39
N THR A 34 -2.20 -20.53 2.59
CA THR A 34 -2.17 -20.85 1.15
C THR A 34 -3.64 -20.82 0.65
N THR A 35 -4.04 -20.70 -0.62
CA THR A 35 -4.15 -21.70 -1.73
C THR A 35 -5.14 -21.05 -2.76
N THR A 36 -5.15 -21.29 -4.09
CA THR A 36 -4.42 -22.22 -4.97
C THR A 36 -4.30 -21.61 -6.38
N ASP A 37 -3.09 -21.50 -6.96
CA ASP A 37 -2.74 -21.98 -8.31
C ASP A 37 -1.24 -21.78 -8.58
N ASN A 38 -0.57 -22.83 -9.05
CA ASN A 38 0.88 -22.89 -9.26
C ASN A 38 1.24 -22.66 -10.74
N ARG A 39 0.89 -21.48 -11.31
CA ARG A 39 1.10 -21.19 -12.75
C ARG A 39 1.53 -19.76 -13.12
N SER A 40 1.79 -18.88 -12.16
CA SER A 40 2.48 -17.59 -12.40
C SER A 40 3.07 -17.04 -11.10
N THR A 41 4.23 -17.58 -10.72
CA THR A 41 4.96 -17.19 -9.52
C THR A 41 5.84 -15.97 -9.82
N GLY A 42 5.24 -14.78 -9.75
CA GLY A 42 5.95 -13.52 -9.93
C GLY A 42 5.29 -12.33 -9.21
N PRO A 43 5.95 -11.15 -9.20
CA PRO A 43 5.41 -9.92 -8.63
C PRO A 43 4.29 -9.34 -9.51
N VAL A 44 4.21 -9.83 -10.74
CA VAL A 44 3.29 -9.43 -11.79
C VAL A 44 2.48 -10.66 -12.21
N VAL A 45 1.16 -10.60 -12.10
CA VAL A 45 0.21 -11.64 -12.52
C VAL A 45 -0.54 -11.14 -13.75
N TYR A 46 -0.60 -11.94 -14.80
CA TYR A 46 -1.42 -11.64 -15.98
C TYR A 46 -2.82 -12.20 -15.80
N ASP A 47 -3.83 -11.36 -16.03
CA ASP A 47 -5.23 -11.76 -16.05
C ASP A 47 -5.69 -12.03 -17.49
N LYS A 48 -6.64 -12.97 -17.65
CA LYS A 48 -7.16 -13.41 -18.95
C LYS A 48 -7.91 -12.30 -19.70
N ASP A 49 -8.42 -11.30 -18.98
CA ASP A 49 -9.07 -10.12 -19.56
C ASP A 49 -8.07 -9.10 -20.18
N GLY A 50 -6.77 -9.44 -20.26
CA GLY A 50 -5.73 -8.59 -20.84
C GLY A 50 -5.11 -7.59 -19.86
N ASN A 51 -5.38 -7.77 -18.57
CA ASN A 51 -4.96 -6.88 -17.49
C ASN A 51 -3.76 -7.44 -16.71
N VAL A 52 -2.97 -6.57 -16.10
CA VAL A 52 -1.75 -6.93 -15.37
C VAL A 52 -1.85 -6.52 -13.91
N ALA A 53 -1.99 -7.49 -13.01
CA ALA A 53 -2.05 -7.26 -11.57
C ALA A 53 -0.63 -7.28 -10.96
N ILE A 54 -0.17 -6.12 -10.48
CA ILE A 54 1.13 -5.92 -9.84
C ILE A 54 0.94 -5.93 -8.32
N LYS A 55 1.69 -6.79 -7.63
CA LYS A 55 1.75 -6.81 -6.15
C LYS A 55 2.77 -5.78 -5.68
N ILE A 56 2.34 -4.85 -4.84
CA ILE A 56 3.14 -3.71 -4.39
C ILE A 56 3.17 -3.67 -2.87
N GLN A 57 4.36 -3.52 -2.30
CA GLN A 57 4.57 -3.23 -0.89
C GLN A 57 4.93 -1.74 -0.71
N ALA A 58 3.90 -0.93 -0.45
CA ALA A 58 4.02 0.50 -0.21
C ALA A 58 4.65 0.78 1.17
N LYS A 59 5.67 1.66 1.19
CA LYS A 59 6.28 2.26 2.38
C LYS A 59 5.96 3.77 2.39
N PRO A 60 4.85 4.20 3.04
CA PRO A 60 4.45 5.61 3.08
C PRO A 60 5.36 6.44 4.00
N GLY A 61 5.36 7.76 3.84
CA GLY A 61 6.21 8.68 4.61
C GLY A 61 7.69 8.67 4.21
N ALA A 62 7.98 8.32 2.95
CA ALA A 62 9.33 8.45 2.39
C ALA A 62 9.66 9.93 2.06
N LYS A 63 10.93 10.22 1.78
CA LYS A 63 11.35 11.56 1.35
C LYS A 63 10.98 11.86 -0.12
N CYS A 64 11.00 10.82 -0.95
CA CYS A 64 10.71 10.85 -2.38
C CYS A 64 9.96 9.55 -2.77
N ASN A 65 9.27 9.55 -3.90
CA ASN A 65 8.76 8.31 -4.52
C ASN A 65 9.92 7.59 -5.20
N ASN A 66 10.15 6.31 -4.88
CA ASN A 66 11.10 5.46 -5.60
C ASN A 66 10.77 3.98 -5.42
N ILE A 67 11.20 3.13 -6.35
CA ILE A 67 11.22 1.68 -6.19
C ILE A 67 12.43 1.32 -5.32
N THR A 68 12.15 0.71 -4.16
CA THR A 68 13.17 0.33 -3.17
C THR A 68 13.61 -1.13 -3.27
N ASP A 69 12.80 -1.98 -3.86
CA ASP A 69 13.02 -3.43 -3.94
C ASP A 69 12.15 -4.03 -5.05
N ILE A 70 12.69 -5.03 -5.75
CA ILE A 70 11.93 -5.84 -6.74
C ILE A 70 12.16 -7.30 -6.37
N SER A 71 11.26 -7.86 -5.57
CA SER A 71 11.25 -9.28 -5.21
C SER A 71 10.30 -10.07 -6.11
N ASP A 72 10.55 -11.36 -6.29
CA ASP A 72 9.66 -12.26 -7.06
C ASP A 72 8.24 -12.41 -6.48
N GLU A 73 8.01 -11.97 -5.23
CA GLU A 73 6.69 -11.96 -4.61
C GLU A 73 5.95 -10.61 -4.73
N ALA A 74 6.67 -9.48 -4.70
CA ALA A 74 6.11 -8.12 -4.71
C ALA A 74 7.18 -7.05 -4.98
N VAL A 75 6.74 -5.89 -5.50
CA VAL A 75 7.58 -4.69 -5.71
C VAL A 75 7.50 -3.77 -4.49
N GLY A 76 8.63 -3.49 -3.84
CA GLY A 76 8.69 -2.56 -2.72
C GLY A 76 8.79 -1.10 -3.17
N VAL A 77 7.73 -0.31 -3.00
CA VAL A 77 7.68 1.11 -3.44
C VAL A 77 7.66 2.04 -2.23
N ALA A 78 8.59 2.98 -2.18
CA ALA A 78 8.56 4.12 -1.27
C ALA A 78 7.64 5.22 -1.83
N ILE A 79 6.80 5.80 -0.96
CA ILE A 79 5.80 6.81 -1.31
C ILE A 79 5.96 8.00 -0.36
N SER A 80 6.03 9.22 -0.91
CA SER A 80 6.26 10.44 -0.14
C SER A 80 5.03 10.91 0.65
N ALA A 81 3.84 10.61 0.13
CA ALA A 81 2.56 10.90 0.75
C ALA A 81 2.47 10.29 2.17
N PRO A 82 1.73 10.96 3.07
CA PRO A 82 1.48 10.48 4.42
C PRO A 82 0.70 9.15 4.39
N PRO A 83 0.70 8.39 5.51
CA PRO A 83 -0.06 7.14 5.65
C PRO A 83 -1.60 7.33 5.70
N THR A 84 -2.11 8.50 5.29
CA THR A 84 -3.54 8.77 5.14
C THR A 84 -4.13 7.90 4.03
N GLU A 85 -5.22 7.19 4.32
CA GLU A 85 -5.97 6.47 3.28
C GLU A 85 -6.50 7.44 2.22
N GLY A 86 -6.11 7.22 0.97
CA GLY A 86 -6.45 8.08 -0.17
C GLY A 86 -5.25 8.79 -0.76
N GLU A 87 -4.45 9.50 0.05
CA GLU A 87 -3.30 10.27 -0.45
C GLU A 87 -2.19 9.36 -0.98
N ALA A 88 -1.76 8.37 -0.19
CA ALA A 88 -0.79 7.36 -0.64
C ALA A 88 -1.31 6.49 -1.80
N ASN A 89 -2.62 6.31 -1.92
CA ASN A 89 -3.22 5.57 -3.05
C ASN A 89 -3.17 6.42 -4.33
N ALA A 90 -3.60 7.69 -4.25
CA ALA A 90 -3.59 8.62 -5.37
C ALA A 90 -2.17 8.91 -5.86
N GLU A 91 -1.20 9.00 -4.95
CA GLU A 91 0.21 9.14 -5.32
C GLU A 91 0.77 7.86 -5.93
N LEU A 92 0.47 6.66 -5.38
CA LEU A 92 0.89 5.39 -5.99
C LEU A 92 0.38 5.25 -7.43
N THR A 93 -0.91 5.46 -7.64
CA THR A 93 -1.51 5.42 -8.99
C THR A 93 -0.88 6.45 -9.92
N LYS A 94 -0.57 7.66 -9.43
CA LYS A 94 0.12 8.70 -10.21
C LYS A 94 1.56 8.28 -10.57
N TYR A 95 2.31 7.74 -9.62
CA TYR A 95 3.70 7.33 -9.81
C TYR A 95 3.82 6.17 -10.80
N LEU A 96 3.00 5.12 -10.64
CA LEU A 96 2.96 4.00 -11.59
C LEU A 96 2.53 4.45 -12.99
N ALA A 97 1.52 5.30 -13.10
CA ALA A 97 1.11 5.88 -14.38
C ALA A 97 2.25 6.66 -15.05
N SER A 98 3.07 7.39 -14.28
CA SER A 98 4.27 8.08 -14.78
C SER A 98 5.37 7.12 -15.23
N ILE A 99 5.69 6.06 -14.47
CA ILE A 99 6.71 5.05 -14.84
C ILE A 99 6.33 4.35 -16.16
N PHE A 100 5.07 3.90 -16.26
CA PHE A 100 4.58 3.14 -17.40
C PHE A 100 4.15 4.02 -18.60
N GLY A 101 4.00 5.34 -18.41
CA GLY A 101 3.50 6.26 -19.43
C GLY A 101 2.00 6.11 -19.74
N LEU A 102 1.24 5.55 -18.80
CA LEU A 102 -0.18 5.22 -18.95
C LEU A 102 -1.09 6.30 -18.36
N ARG A 103 -2.39 6.24 -18.65
CA ARG A 103 -3.36 7.16 -18.03
C ARG A 103 -3.74 6.66 -16.64
N LYS A 104 -4.20 7.57 -15.78
CA LYS A 104 -4.75 7.23 -14.46
C LYS A 104 -5.97 6.28 -14.52
N SER A 105 -6.71 6.27 -15.63
CA SER A 105 -7.80 5.31 -15.89
C SER A 105 -7.32 3.87 -16.00
N ASP A 106 -6.08 3.69 -16.44
CA ASP A 106 -5.51 2.41 -16.83
C ASP A 106 -4.79 1.75 -15.64
N VAL A 107 -4.74 2.42 -14.48
CA VAL A 107 -4.05 1.99 -13.26
C VAL A 107 -5.04 2.03 -12.09
N SER A 108 -5.63 0.88 -11.76
CA SER A 108 -6.65 0.75 -10.70
C SER A 108 -6.14 -0.06 -9.51
N LEU A 109 -6.52 0.32 -8.29
CA LEU A 109 -6.16 -0.42 -7.08
C LEU A 109 -7.24 -1.46 -6.74
N ASP A 110 -6.93 -2.74 -6.97
CA ASP A 110 -7.85 -3.88 -6.75
C ASP A 110 -7.92 -4.30 -5.28
N ARG A 111 -6.77 -4.41 -4.61
CA ARG A 111 -6.68 -4.81 -3.20
C ARG A 111 -5.78 -3.88 -2.40
N GLY A 112 -6.03 -3.84 -1.10
CA GLY A 112 -5.08 -3.30 -0.14
C GLY A 112 -5.14 -1.79 0.05
N SER A 113 -6.27 -1.12 -0.20
CA SER A 113 -6.41 0.32 0.11
C SER A 113 -5.91 0.63 1.53
N ARG A 114 -6.38 -0.21 2.47
CA ARG A 114 -6.08 -0.19 3.91
C ARG A 114 -4.73 -0.76 4.34
N SER A 115 -3.96 -1.32 3.42
CA SER A 115 -2.75 -2.07 3.74
C SER A 115 -1.52 -1.48 3.05
N ARG A 116 -0.37 -1.74 3.64
CA ARG A 116 0.94 -1.57 2.98
C ARG A 116 1.12 -2.53 1.80
N GLN A 117 0.45 -3.68 1.82
CA GLN A 117 0.40 -4.60 0.68
C GLN A 117 -0.81 -4.25 -0.19
N LYS A 118 -0.53 -3.84 -1.42
CA LYS A 118 -1.49 -3.38 -2.42
C LYS A 118 -1.40 -4.29 -3.65
N VAL A 119 -2.53 -4.46 -4.34
CA VAL A 119 -2.55 -5.07 -5.67
C VAL A 119 -3.11 -4.02 -6.60
N VAL A 120 -2.34 -3.66 -7.62
CA VAL A 120 -2.69 -2.65 -8.62
C VAL A 120 -2.84 -3.34 -9.96
N THR A 121 -4.04 -3.29 -10.53
CA THR A 121 -4.34 -3.80 -11.85
C THR A 121 -4.10 -2.70 -12.88
N VAL A 122 -3.25 -3.00 -13.85
CA VAL A 122 -2.84 -2.10 -14.93
C VAL A 122 -3.34 -2.66 -16.25
N THR A 123 -4.03 -1.86 -17.05
CA THR A 123 -4.59 -2.25 -18.34
C THR A 123 -3.71 -1.73 -19.49
N GLY A 124 -3.63 -2.47 -20.59
CA GLY A 124 -2.88 -2.02 -21.78
C GLY A 124 -1.35 -2.11 -21.70
N ILE A 125 -0.79 -2.83 -20.73
CA ILE A 125 0.65 -3.14 -20.64
C ILE A 125 0.89 -4.65 -20.59
N THR A 126 2.06 -5.11 -21.05
CA THR A 126 2.49 -6.52 -20.92
C THR A 126 3.36 -6.73 -19.69
N THR A 127 3.38 -7.96 -19.16
CA THR A 127 4.21 -8.35 -18.00
C THR A 127 5.69 -8.05 -18.20
N ASP A 128 6.19 -8.27 -19.42
CA ASP A 128 7.58 -8.03 -19.81
C ASP A 128 7.95 -6.54 -19.73
N GLN A 129 7.14 -5.66 -20.34
CA GLN A 129 7.29 -4.20 -20.25
C GLN A 129 7.23 -3.70 -18.79
N VAL A 130 6.37 -4.28 -17.95
CA VAL A 130 6.35 -3.95 -16.52
C VAL A 130 7.69 -4.30 -15.89
N LEU A 131 8.20 -5.52 -16.08
CA LEU A 131 9.48 -5.94 -15.50
C LEU A 131 10.68 -5.11 -16.01
N GLU A 132 10.70 -4.75 -17.29
CA GLU A 132 11.72 -3.87 -17.86
C GLU A 132 11.67 -2.47 -17.23
N LYS A 133 10.49 -1.84 -17.21
CA LYS A 133 10.31 -0.51 -16.62
C LYS A 133 10.67 -0.43 -15.15
N LEU A 134 10.31 -1.46 -14.36
CA LEU A 134 10.69 -1.55 -12.95
C LEU A 134 12.21 -1.64 -12.78
N LYS A 135 12.90 -2.44 -13.62
CA LYS A 135 14.37 -2.55 -13.60
C LYS A 135 15.07 -1.24 -13.96
N VAL A 136 14.56 -0.51 -14.95
CA VAL A 136 15.09 0.81 -15.36
C VAL A 136 14.94 1.83 -14.23
N GLU A 137 13.75 1.93 -13.63
CA GLU A 137 13.49 2.85 -12.51
C GLU A 137 14.35 2.54 -11.28
N MET A 138 14.64 1.27 -10.98
CA MET A 138 15.55 0.86 -9.91
C MET A 138 17.03 1.23 -10.18
N GLN A 139 17.41 1.52 -11.43
CA GLN A 139 18.76 1.96 -11.80
C GLN A 139 18.92 3.49 -11.87
N ASN A 140 17.86 4.25 -11.55
CA ASN A 140 17.77 5.72 -11.71
C ASN A 140 17.69 6.47 -10.37
#